data_AF-A0A3D5RIT2-F1
#
_entry.id   AF-A0A3D5RIT2-F1
#
_cell.length_a   1.000
_cell.length_b   1.000
_cell.length_c   1.000
_cell.angle_alpha   90.00
_cell.angle_beta   90.00
_cell.angle_gamma   90.00
#
_symmetry.space_group_name_H-M   'P 1'
#
loop_
_entity.id
_entity.type
_entity.pdbx_description
1 polymer ?
#
loop_
_entity_poly.entity_id
_entity_poly.type
_entity_poly.pdbx_seq_one_letter_code
_entity_poly.pdbx_strand_id
1 'polypeptide(L)'
;MDKMIGLELNAKDTLNQNYPTKFTIVEDEKTASGAYYLNSSLISIGQKSMQRVFSYWYAILHEIGHGYQGRLGNGGNMKLKETGNNVFVYYIIKDSSLFKGNPKENHLGGTLEETEERWNQKRIAGEEIFIENDSGWNQQTQGYYTNTQEKLFALVNLFDAFEGDKTYGKLFTYYRELIKKGQNYQLLISEIFATFFADEYKADIISYFESWKITVSPEVKKYIKDQNLNEWVIFSDIIDNGIINKIIEIENPSRKYGLVNITKYAQYHIHVWGEPTYVWSFDNAQVTASQVCKYDNTHIQTETVSTVATTIKQPTCIEKGKIKYESVQFKNCTFVIQEKIIETNYDEHQLGNLVPEVFSTCTKKGMKAHYKCSICENYFDINKTKITLESLEIPINENNHEFGIWKDEVPATTTENGVKGHKDCIECKRHFDIDGNELTNLTIAKIDTYKVTINGKSKFYANGAIVKIIADEPEKGMIFKGWINDNGEIVSKYREYNFVVNGETNLTALYENDSLRDEIGTNTNKHGLSNDVIVSIVIGIVVILGFGGFAILFCTIKKKIFRNK
;
A
#
# COMPACT_ATOMS: atom_id res chain seq x y z
N MET A 1 57.38 18.58 11.19
CA MET A 1 58.50 18.48 10.23
C MET A 1 59.17 17.12 10.26
N ASP A 2 59.57 16.57 11.41
CA ASP A 2 60.10 15.18 11.51
C ASP A 2 59.26 14.15 10.73
N LYS A 3 57.94 14.11 10.99
CA LYS A 3 57.00 13.23 10.27
C LYS A 3 57.00 13.49 8.76
N MET A 4 57.16 14.74 8.34
CA MET A 4 57.13 15.13 6.92
C MET A 4 58.39 14.71 6.16
N ILE A 5 59.53 14.51 6.84
CA ILE A 5 60.73 13.91 6.24
C ILE A 5 60.77 12.39 6.45
N GLY A 6 59.67 11.77 6.88
CA GLY A 6 59.57 10.33 7.07
C GLY A 6 60.31 9.79 8.29
N LEU A 7 60.52 10.61 9.33
CA LEU A 7 61.07 10.13 10.61
C LEU A 7 59.97 9.59 11.53
N GLU A 8 60.23 8.45 12.18
CA GLU A 8 59.31 7.76 13.07
C GLU A 8 59.93 7.51 14.45
N LEU A 9 59.12 7.54 15.52
CA LEU A 9 59.60 7.29 16.89
C LEU A 9 60.08 5.86 17.13
N ASN A 10 59.60 4.89 16.34
CA ASN A 10 59.96 3.48 16.45
C ASN A 10 60.28 2.92 15.06
N ALA A 11 61.25 3.54 14.37
CA ALA A 11 61.58 3.16 13.01
C ALA A 11 62.29 1.80 12.98
N LYS A 12 61.98 0.96 11.99
CA LYS A 12 62.71 -0.28 11.75
C LYS A 12 64.14 -0.04 11.27
N ASP A 13 64.34 1.03 10.49
CA ASP A 13 65.66 1.47 10.07
C ASP A 13 66.11 2.66 10.92
N THR A 14 67.31 2.55 11.49
CA THR A 14 67.94 3.60 12.30
C THR A 14 68.12 4.94 11.58
N LEU A 15 68.17 4.96 10.25
CA LEU A 15 68.23 6.19 9.46
C LEU A 15 66.89 6.94 9.44
N ASN A 16 65.78 6.24 9.61
CA ASN A 16 64.44 6.82 9.69
C ASN A 16 63.99 7.07 11.14
N GLN A 17 64.85 6.80 12.12
CA GLN A 17 64.54 6.98 13.54
C GLN A 17 64.51 8.46 13.89
N ASN A 18 63.39 8.90 14.49
CA ASN A 18 63.30 10.23 15.07
C ASN A 18 64.08 10.29 16.39
N TYR A 19 64.97 11.26 16.50
CA TYR A 19 65.59 11.66 17.76
C TYR A 19 65.02 13.01 18.19
N PRO A 20 64.36 13.10 19.36
CA PRO A 20 63.77 14.34 19.85
C PRO A 20 64.77 15.48 19.85
N THR A 21 64.58 16.43 18.92
CA THR A 21 65.45 17.59 18.76
C THR A 21 64.73 18.82 19.29
N LYS A 22 65.35 19.55 20.22
CA LYS A 22 64.77 20.76 20.80
C LYS A 22 65.22 21.98 20.01
N PHE A 23 64.29 22.63 19.31
CA PHE A 23 64.52 23.96 18.76
C PHE A 23 64.38 25.01 19.86
N THR A 24 65.32 25.95 19.89
CA THR A 24 65.34 27.09 20.79
C THR A 24 65.10 28.36 19.97
N ILE A 25 64.09 29.13 20.36
CA ILE A 25 63.80 30.44 19.78
C ILE A 25 64.29 31.49 20.77
N VAL A 26 65.09 32.44 20.30
CA VAL A 26 65.69 33.50 21.13
C VAL A 26 65.30 34.86 20.56
N GLU A 27 65.02 35.81 21.44
CA GLU A 27 64.81 37.21 21.06
C GLU A 27 66.12 37.86 20.66
N ASP A 28 66.12 38.56 19.53
CA ASP A 28 67.18 39.51 19.18
C ASP A 28 66.66 40.94 19.33
N GLU A 29 67.08 41.57 20.42
CA GLU A 29 66.74 42.95 20.76
C GLU A 29 67.32 43.99 19.77
N LYS A 30 68.31 43.61 18.95
CA LYS A 30 68.94 44.52 17.96
C LYS A 30 68.20 44.53 16.63
N THR A 31 67.34 43.55 16.38
CA THR A 31 66.57 43.43 15.14
C THR A 31 65.11 43.72 15.39
N ALA A 32 64.55 44.72 14.69
CA ALA A 32 63.19 45.17 14.95
C ALA A 32 62.11 44.14 14.55
N SER A 33 62.32 43.37 13.48
CA SER A 33 61.33 42.43 12.92
C SER A 33 61.99 41.36 12.06
N GLY A 34 61.33 40.20 11.92
CA GLY A 34 61.84 39.07 11.14
C GLY A 34 62.32 37.92 12.01
N ALA A 35 62.62 36.80 11.37
CA ALA A 35 63.28 35.65 11.97
C ALA A 35 64.51 35.31 11.11
N TYR A 36 65.53 34.69 11.72
CA TYR A 36 66.67 34.16 10.98
C TYR A 36 67.27 32.94 11.66
N TYR A 37 67.65 31.96 10.85
CA TYR A 37 68.28 30.72 11.27
C TYR A 37 69.76 30.96 11.61
N LEU A 38 70.16 30.61 12.83
CA LEU A 38 71.54 30.77 13.30
C LEU A 38 72.36 29.50 13.07
N ASN A 39 71.89 28.37 13.61
CA ASN A 39 72.48 27.04 13.45
C ASN A 39 71.47 25.95 13.86
N SER A 40 71.87 24.69 13.73
CA SER A 40 71.10 23.42 13.76
C SER A 40 69.78 23.40 14.56
N SER A 41 69.70 24.09 15.69
CA SER A 41 68.50 24.12 16.53
C SER A 41 68.20 25.50 17.14
N LEU A 42 68.81 26.57 16.63
CA LEU A 42 68.70 27.92 17.19
C LEU A 42 68.14 28.89 16.15
N ILE A 43 67.03 29.53 16.51
CA ILE A 43 66.34 30.52 15.67
C ILE A 43 66.29 31.82 16.44
N SER A 44 66.66 32.90 15.77
CA SER A 44 66.54 34.24 16.31
C SER A 44 65.29 34.92 15.77
N ILE A 45 64.61 35.70 16.61
CA ILE A 45 63.43 36.48 16.21
C ILE A 45 63.52 37.91 16.76
N GLY A 46 63.21 38.88 15.90
CA GLY A 46 63.20 40.28 16.31
C GLY A 46 62.11 40.57 17.35
N GLN A 47 62.39 41.51 18.25
CA GLN A 47 61.53 41.84 19.41
C GLN A 47 60.05 42.04 19.05
N LYS A 48 59.74 42.80 17.99
CA LYS A 48 58.33 43.07 17.61
C LYS A 48 57.60 41.84 17.03
N SER A 49 58.35 40.80 16.66
CA SER A 49 57.81 39.56 16.09
C SER A 49 57.68 38.44 17.11
N MET A 50 58.18 38.60 18.34
CA MET A 50 58.20 37.55 19.36
C MET A 50 56.82 36.94 19.65
N GLN A 51 55.76 37.76 19.69
CA GLN A 51 54.40 37.26 19.92
C GLN A 51 53.91 36.30 18.82
N ARG A 52 54.47 36.40 17.60
CA ARG A 52 54.10 35.58 16.44
C ARG A 52 54.65 34.14 16.55
N VAL A 53 55.48 33.83 17.55
CA VAL A 53 55.92 32.46 17.86
C VAL A 53 54.72 31.56 18.17
N PHE A 54 53.77 32.06 18.95
CA PHE A 54 52.62 31.26 19.41
C PHE A 54 51.56 31.01 18.32
N SER A 55 51.65 31.70 17.18
CA SER A 55 50.79 31.47 16.01
C SER A 55 51.43 30.58 14.94
N TYR A 56 52.63 30.03 15.20
CA TYR A 56 53.43 29.28 14.23
C TYR A 56 53.68 30.08 12.94
N TRP A 57 54.03 31.36 13.10
CA TRP A 57 54.21 32.27 11.97
C TRP A 57 55.15 31.73 10.88
N TYR A 58 54.78 31.97 9.62
CA TYR A 58 55.50 31.52 8.42
C TYR A 58 57.02 31.72 8.52
N ALA A 59 57.50 32.90 8.92
CA ALA A 59 58.94 33.15 8.95
C ALA A 59 59.66 32.23 9.95
N ILE A 60 59.04 31.92 11.09
CA ILE A 60 59.63 30.99 12.07
C ILE A 60 59.65 29.57 11.50
N LEU A 61 58.55 29.14 10.88
CA LEU A 61 58.48 27.83 10.22
C LEU A 61 59.52 27.73 9.09
N HIS A 62 59.72 28.80 8.33
CA HIS A 62 60.74 28.92 7.29
C HIS A 62 62.15 28.72 7.86
N GLU A 63 62.47 29.37 8.98
CA GLU A 63 63.75 29.19 9.66
C GLU A 63 63.92 27.78 10.26
N ILE A 64 62.88 27.21 10.88
CA ILE A 64 62.89 25.81 11.33
C ILE A 64 63.18 24.90 10.14
N GLY A 65 62.52 25.15 9.00
CA GLY A 65 62.66 24.38 7.77
C GLY A 65 64.10 24.29 7.29
N HIS A 66 64.94 25.32 7.49
CA HIS A 66 66.37 25.24 7.17
C HIS A 66 67.11 24.12 7.91
N GLY A 67 66.72 23.82 9.15
CA GLY A 67 67.28 22.72 9.93
C GLY A 67 66.92 21.33 9.40
N TYR A 68 65.82 21.21 8.65
CA TYR A 68 65.31 19.94 8.10
C TYR A 68 65.80 19.64 6.68
N GLN A 69 66.55 20.56 6.07
CA GLN A 69 67.08 20.35 4.73
C GLN A 69 68.31 19.43 4.75
N GLY A 70 68.05 18.13 4.63
CA GLY A 70 68.77 17.16 3.79
C GLY A 70 70.30 17.00 3.90
N ARG A 71 70.98 17.58 4.89
CA ARG A 71 72.42 17.35 5.09
C ARG A 71 72.66 16.15 6.00
N LEU A 72 73.05 15.02 5.42
CA LEU A 72 73.35 13.79 6.15
C LEU A 72 74.85 13.46 6.01
N GLY A 73 75.60 13.66 7.09
CA GLY A 73 77.04 13.37 7.15
C GLY A 73 77.90 14.28 6.25
N ASN A 74 79.04 13.74 5.77
CA ASN A 74 79.97 14.43 4.85
C ASN A 74 79.53 14.34 3.37
N GLY A 75 78.25 14.04 3.12
CA GLY A 75 77.75 13.65 1.81
C GLY A 75 77.08 14.68 0.93
N GLY A 76 76.73 14.22 -0.29
CA GLY A 76 75.88 14.94 -1.24
C GLY A 76 74.65 15.52 -0.54
N ASN A 77 74.13 16.62 -1.07
CA ASN A 77 73.26 17.53 -0.34
C ASN A 77 71.86 17.60 -0.97
N MET A 78 70.79 17.21 -0.26
CA MET A 78 69.39 17.42 -0.70
C MET A 78 68.86 18.85 -0.40
N LYS A 79 69.74 19.76 0.04
CA LYS A 79 69.37 21.13 0.40
C LYS A 79 69.07 21.98 -0.83
N LEU A 80 67.78 22.22 -1.04
CA LEU A 80 67.24 23.15 -2.04
C LEU A 80 67.18 24.60 -1.53
N LYS A 81 68.05 24.97 -0.59
CA LYS A 81 68.18 26.33 0.01
C LYS A 81 66.84 26.95 0.39
N GLU A 82 66.45 28.07 -0.21
CA GLU A 82 65.21 28.79 0.09
C GLU A 82 63.96 28.12 -0.52
N THR A 83 64.12 27.14 -1.39
CA THR A 83 62.97 26.39 -1.94
C THR A 83 62.60 25.23 -1.02
N GLY A 84 63.60 24.44 -0.58
CA GLY A 84 63.37 23.20 0.15
C GLY A 84 62.73 23.40 1.53
N ASN A 85 63.19 24.39 2.29
CA ASN A 85 62.53 24.78 3.54
C ASN A 85 61.06 25.14 3.32
N ASN A 86 60.77 25.88 2.25
CA ASN A 86 59.42 26.33 1.97
C ASN A 86 58.45 25.24 1.50
N VAL A 87 58.94 24.09 1.02
CA VAL A 87 58.08 22.90 0.80
C VAL A 87 57.49 22.43 2.14
N PHE A 88 58.30 22.38 3.21
CA PHE A 88 57.79 22.02 4.54
C PHE A 88 56.75 23.01 5.02
N VAL A 89 57.05 24.30 4.88
CA VAL A 89 56.18 25.36 5.36
C VAL A 89 54.85 25.36 4.61
N TYR A 90 54.87 25.12 3.29
CA TYR A 90 53.66 25.06 2.46
C TYR A 90 52.64 24.06 3.01
N TYR A 91 53.06 22.83 3.31
CA TYR A 91 52.14 21.80 3.83
C TYR A 91 51.69 22.07 5.27
N ILE A 92 52.56 22.65 6.11
CA ILE A 92 52.17 23.02 7.49
C ILE A 92 51.13 24.14 7.48
N ILE A 93 51.28 25.14 6.60
CA ILE A 93 50.32 26.25 6.48
C ILE A 93 48.93 25.78 6.06
N LYS A 94 48.84 24.71 5.25
CA LYS A 94 47.56 24.12 4.81
C LYS A 94 46.86 23.32 5.91
N ASP A 95 47.59 22.89 6.94
CA ASP A 95 47.01 22.18 8.09
C ASP A 95 46.53 23.19 9.14
N SER A 96 45.22 23.51 9.10
CA SER A 96 44.58 24.46 10.03
C SER A 96 44.55 23.98 11.48
N SER A 97 44.84 22.70 11.75
CA SER A 97 45.03 22.19 13.11
C SER A 97 46.38 22.59 13.70
N LEU A 98 47.37 22.83 12.83
CA LEU A 98 48.74 23.19 13.21
C LEU A 98 49.01 24.69 13.05
N PHE A 99 48.66 25.28 11.92
CA PHE A 99 48.96 26.68 11.61
C PHE A 99 47.80 27.61 12.01
N LYS A 100 48.11 28.62 12.83
CA LYS A 100 47.14 29.59 13.37
C LYS A 100 47.30 31.00 12.80
N GLY A 101 48.19 31.16 11.81
CA GLY A 101 48.44 32.43 11.13
C GLY A 101 47.55 32.63 9.90
N ASN A 102 47.83 33.68 9.14
CA ASN A 102 47.17 33.92 7.85
C ASN A 102 47.77 32.99 6.77
N PRO A 103 47.02 32.08 6.14
CA PRO A 103 47.56 31.13 5.17
C PRO A 103 48.08 31.77 3.89
N LYS A 104 47.74 33.04 3.64
CA LYS A 104 48.32 33.84 2.55
C LYS A 104 49.74 34.33 2.85
N GLU A 105 50.19 34.26 4.11
CA GLU A 105 51.58 34.52 4.46
C GLU A 105 52.42 33.28 4.14
N ASN A 106 52.82 33.13 2.88
CA ASN A 106 53.64 32.01 2.44
C ASN A 106 54.64 32.46 1.36
N HIS A 107 55.62 31.59 1.07
CA HIS A 107 56.64 31.89 0.07
C HIS A 107 56.13 31.79 -1.37
N LEU A 108 54.98 31.15 -1.61
CA LEU A 108 54.40 31.04 -2.95
C LEU A 108 53.83 32.38 -3.44
N GLY A 109 53.57 33.32 -2.52
CA GLY A 109 52.98 34.62 -2.85
C GLY A 109 51.46 34.57 -3.06
N GLY A 110 50.80 33.54 -2.49
CA GLY A 110 49.38 33.27 -2.63
C GLY A 110 49.07 31.79 -2.43
N THR A 111 47.84 31.39 -2.68
CA THR A 111 47.48 29.96 -2.83
C THR A 111 48.06 29.39 -4.14
N LEU A 112 48.11 28.06 -4.25
CA LEU A 112 48.45 27.39 -5.51
C LEU A 112 47.54 27.90 -6.65
N GLU A 113 46.27 28.11 -6.30
CA GLU A 113 45.24 28.69 -7.17
C GLU A 113 45.54 30.07 -7.73
N GLU A 114 45.89 31.00 -6.85
CA GLU A 114 46.11 32.39 -7.21
C GLU A 114 47.42 32.60 -7.98
N THR A 115 48.30 31.61 -8.01
CA THR A 115 49.67 31.74 -8.52
C THR A 115 49.96 30.86 -9.74
N GLU A 116 49.15 29.83 -10.00
CA GLU A 116 49.34 28.89 -11.09
C GLU A 116 49.45 29.54 -12.47
N GLU A 117 48.47 30.36 -12.86
CA GLU A 117 48.46 31.01 -14.18
C GLU A 117 49.74 31.85 -14.38
N ARG A 118 50.16 32.57 -13.34
CA ARG A 118 51.35 33.43 -13.37
C ARG A 118 52.61 32.62 -13.68
N TRP A 119 52.77 31.47 -13.02
CA TRP A 119 53.95 30.63 -13.18
C TRP A 119 53.93 29.83 -14.48
N ASN A 120 52.75 29.42 -14.95
CA ASN A 120 52.60 28.82 -16.28
C ASN A 120 52.90 29.77 -17.41
N GLN A 121 52.42 31.02 -17.34
CA GLN A 121 52.70 32.02 -18.37
C GLN A 121 54.20 32.24 -18.54
N LYS A 122 54.95 32.36 -17.43
CA LYS A 122 56.42 32.43 -17.47
C LYS A 122 57.06 31.20 -18.13
N ARG A 123 56.57 30.01 -17.78
CA ARG A 123 57.07 28.73 -18.31
C ARG A 123 56.85 28.62 -19.82
N ILE A 124 55.65 28.96 -20.29
CA ILE A 124 55.26 28.95 -21.71
C ILE A 124 56.03 30.02 -22.50
N ALA A 125 56.29 31.18 -21.89
CA ALA A 125 57.12 32.23 -22.50
C ALA A 125 58.60 31.81 -22.67
N GLY A 126 59.00 30.64 -22.16
CA GLY A 126 60.36 30.12 -22.26
C GLY A 126 61.35 30.91 -21.42
N GLU A 127 60.88 31.69 -20.45
CA GLU A 127 61.75 32.38 -19.50
C GLU A 127 62.57 31.35 -18.70
N GLU A 128 63.85 31.61 -18.47
CA GLU A 128 64.68 30.73 -17.64
C GLU A 128 64.21 30.77 -16.18
N ILE A 129 63.38 29.79 -15.80
CA ILE A 129 62.87 29.66 -14.44
C ILE A 129 63.89 28.96 -13.53
N PHE A 130 64.60 27.96 -14.06
CA PHE A 130 65.70 27.29 -13.39
C PHE A 130 67.01 27.74 -14.05
N ILE A 131 67.66 28.76 -13.48
CA ILE A 131 69.04 29.06 -13.85
C ILE A 131 69.92 27.97 -13.24
N GLU A 132 70.68 27.24 -14.06
CA GLU A 132 71.62 26.18 -13.63
C GLU A 132 72.64 26.64 -12.56
N ASN A 133 72.82 27.96 -12.41
CA ASN A 133 73.71 28.58 -11.44
C ASN A 133 73.04 28.91 -10.09
N ASP A 134 71.75 28.60 -9.90
CA ASP A 134 71.17 28.61 -8.56
C ASP A 134 71.58 27.31 -7.85
N SER A 135 72.72 27.45 -7.17
CA SER A 135 73.48 26.56 -6.26
C SER A 135 72.71 25.63 -5.28
N GLY A 136 71.45 25.30 -5.54
CA GLY A 136 70.69 24.22 -4.92
C GLY A 136 70.59 22.94 -5.77
N TRP A 137 70.74 22.97 -7.10
CA TRP A 137 70.54 21.78 -7.97
C TRP A 137 71.82 21.23 -8.59
N ASN A 138 72.76 22.11 -8.96
CA ASN A 138 74.12 21.77 -9.40
C ASN A 138 75.12 22.21 -8.33
N GLN A 139 75.97 21.30 -7.85
CA GLN A 139 76.96 21.61 -6.79
C GLN A 139 78.15 22.48 -7.28
N GLN A 140 78.14 23.01 -8.51
CA GLN A 140 79.37 23.55 -9.14
C GLN A 140 79.38 25.03 -9.51
N THR A 141 78.32 25.82 -9.32
CA THR A 141 78.36 27.25 -9.68
C THR A 141 77.73 28.15 -8.62
N GLN A 142 78.50 29.15 -8.17
CA GLN A 142 78.04 30.27 -7.33
C GLN A 142 77.37 31.32 -8.21
N GLY A 143 76.04 31.40 -8.17
CA GLY A 143 75.25 32.43 -8.87
C GLY A 143 74.02 32.86 -8.07
N TYR A 144 73.56 34.09 -8.32
CA TYR A 144 72.57 34.85 -7.56
C TYR A 144 71.16 34.23 -7.51
N TYR A 145 70.49 34.39 -6.36
CA TYR A 145 69.13 33.94 -6.07
C TYR A 145 68.10 34.48 -7.06
N THR A 146 67.54 33.62 -7.91
CA THR A 146 66.40 33.97 -8.75
C THR A 146 65.42 32.79 -8.78
N ASN A 147 64.13 33.14 -8.64
CA ASN A 147 62.97 32.27 -8.90
C ASN A 147 62.59 31.22 -7.82
N THR A 148 62.81 31.49 -6.54
CA THR A 148 62.47 30.54 -5.45
C THR A 148 60.97 30.19 -5.38
N GLN A 149 60.08 31.14 -5.66
CA GLN A 149 58.62 30.93 -5.62
C GLN A 149 58.17 30.00 -6.75
N GLU A 150 58.75 30.17 -7.93
CA GLU A 150 58.51 29.36 -9.10
C GLU A 150 59.00 27.92 -8.88
N LYS A 151 60.18 27.76 -8.29
CA LYS A 151 60.72 26.44 -7.93
C LYS A 151 59.84 25.76 -6.89
N LEU A 152 59.36 26.53 -5.92
CA LEU A 152 58.42 26.03 -4.92
C LEU A 152 57.12 25.59 -5.60
N PHE A 153 56.59 26.38 -6.53
CA PHE A 153 55.41 26.05 -7.31
C PHE A 153 55.61 24.74 -8.07
N ALA A 154 56.68 24.59 -8.84
CA ALA A 154 56.96 23.37 -9.61
C ALA A 154 57.06 22.14 -8.71
N LEU A 155 57.76 22.23 -7.57
CA LEU A 155 57.88 21.09 -6.65
C LEU A 155 56.57 20.73 -5.97
N VAL A 156 55.85 21.72 -5.46
CA VAL A 156 54.56 21.51 -4.80
C VAL A 156 53.53 20.97 -5.79
N ASN A 157 53.51 21.49 -7.02
CA ASN A 157 52.64 21.01 -8.08
C ASN A 157 52.94 19.55 -8.44
N LEU A 158 54.22 19.19 -8.57
CA LEU A 158 54.68 17.81 -8.75
C LEU A 158 54.22 16.91 -7.58
N PHE A 159 54.47 17.32 -6.34
CA PHE A 159 54.13 16.51 -5.16
C PHE A 159 52.61 16.35 -4.96
N ASP A 160 51.84 17.43 -5.11
CA ASP A 160 50.37 17.44 -4.95
C ASP A 160 49.68 16.58 -6.03
N ALA A 161 50.30 16.41 -7.21
CA ALA A 161 49.78 15.50 -8.23
C ALA A 161 50.05 14.00 -7.92
N PHE A 162 50.85 13.70 -6.90
CA PHE A 162 50.95 12.37 -6.27
C PHE A 162 50.27 12.35 -4.89
N GLU A 163 51.01 12.14 -3.81
CA GLU A 163 50.49 12.05 -2.44
C GLU A 163 50.83 13.27 -1.56
N GLY A 164 51.12 14.42 -2.19
CA GLY A 164 51.41 15.67 -1.48
C GLY A 164 52.59 15.56 -0.51
N ASP A 165 52.37 15.92 0.76
CA ASP A 165 53.38 15.89 1.82
C ASP A 165 53.97 14.49 2.06
N LYS A 166 53.19 13.43 1.83
CA LYS A 166 53.68 12.04 1.94
C LYS A 166 54.74 11.72 0.89
N THR A 167 54.57 12.22 -0.34
CA THR A 167 55.56 12.09 -1.43
C THR A 167 56.89 12.65 -0.99
N TYR A 168 56.86 13.82 -0.34
CA TYR A 168 58.07 14.48 0.15
C TYR A 168 58.75 13.66 1.25
N GLY A 169 58.00 13.07 2.19
CA GLY A 169 58.57 12.18 3.21
C GLY A 169 59.20 10.92 2.62
N LYS A 170 58.53 10.29 1.66
CA LYS A 170 59.06 9.12 0.94
C LYS A 170 60.35 9.43 0.19
N LEU A 171 60.44 10.61 -0.43
CA LEU A 171 61.66 11.07 -1.09
C LEU A 171 62.85 11.15 -0.12
N PHE A 172 62.64 11.68 1.08
CA PHE A 172 63.70 11.72 2.11
C PHE A 172 64.08 10.34 2.61
N THR A 173 63.13 9.41 2.75
CA THR A 173 63.41 8.01 3.07
C THR A 173 64.23 7.34 1.96
N TYR A 174 63.82 7.49 0.71
CA TYR A 174 64.54 6.98 -0.46
C TYR A 174 65.97 7.52 -0.52
N TYR A 175 66.14 8.82 -0.26
CA TYR A 175 67.44 9.45 -0.20
C TYR A 175 68.36 8.88 0.89
N ARG A 176 67.82 8.64 2.09
CA ARG A 176 68.56 7.98 3.18
C ARG A 176 69.02 6.58 2.79
N GLU A 177 68.18 5.83 2.07
CA GLU A 177 68.57 4.52 1.53
C GLU A 177 69.67 4.61 0.46
N LEU A 178 69.63 5.61 -0.42
CA LEU A 178 70.72 5.86 -1.38
C LEU A 178 72.05 6.17 -0.68
N ILE A 179 72.00 6.95 0.40
CA ILE A 179 73.18 7.24 1.24
C ILE A 179 73.72 5.95 1.87
N LYS A 180 72.84 5.13 2.44
CA LYS A 180 73.20 3.85 3.05
C LYS A 180 73.91 2.91 2.06
N LYS A 181 73.50 2.96 0.79
CA LYS A 181 74.11 2.21 -0.32
C LYS A 181 75.36 2.86 -0.92
N GLY A 182 75.72 4.07 -0.48
CA GLY A 182 76.85 4.84 -1.02
C GLY A 182 76.61 5.43 -2.41
N GLN A 183 75.36 5.47 -2.89
CA GLN A 183 74.99 5.86 -4.26
C GLN A 183 74.65 7.35 -4.41
N ASN A 184 74.40 8.07 -3.30
CA ASN A 184 74.00 9.49 -3.31
C ASN A 184 75.01 10.42 -4.00
N TYR A 185 76.31 10.20 -3.83
CA TYR A 185 77.37 11.08 -4.37
C TYR A 185 77.50 11.03 -5.89
N GLN A 186 76.83 10.10 -6.55
CA GLN A 186 76.87 9.94 -8.00
C GLN A 186 75.74 10.70 -8.70
N LEU A 187 74.77 11.23 -7.97
CA LEU A 187 73.54 11.81 -8.54
C LEU A 187 73.35 13.27 -8.16
N LEU A 188 72.88 14.07 -9.12
CA LEU A 188 72.32 15.40 -8.91
C LEU A 188 70.97 15.31 -8.19
N ILE A 189 70.48 16.41 -7.62
CA ILE A 189 69.17 16.40 -6.93
C ILE A 189 68.03 16.08 -7.91
N SER A 190 68.08 16.60 -9.14
CA SER A 190 67.11 16.28 -10.18
C SER A 190 67.11 14.78 -10.52
N GLU A 191 68.27 14.15 -10.50
CA GLU A 191 68.41 12.72 -10.74
C GLU A 191 67.87 11.89 -9.59
N ILE A 192 68.10 12.32 -8.33
CA ILE A 192 67.50 11.70 -7.15
C ILE A 192 65.97 11.76 -7.24
N PHE A 193 65.41 12.91 -7.64
CA PHE A 193 63.96 13.03 -7.81
C PHE A 193 63.48 12.14 -8.96
N ALA A 194 64.11 12.21 -10.13
CA ALA A 194 63.69 11.44 -11.30
C ALA A 194 63.74 9.93 -11.04
N THR A 195 64.81 9.44 -10.41
CA THR A 195 64.94 8.03 -9.98
C THR A 195 63.96 7.67 -8.88
N PHE A 196 63.72 8.56 -7.90
CA PHE A 196 62.69 8.36 -6.87
C PHE A 196 61.30 8.16 -7.49
N PHE A 197 60.85 9.05 -8.38
CA PHE A 197 59.53 8.92 -9.00
C PHE A 197 59.43 7.70 -9.92
N ALA A 198 60.52 7.36 -10.63
CA ALA A 198 60.59 6.14 -11.41
C ALA A 198 60.50 4.88 -10.52
N ASP A 199 61.20 4.86 -9.40
CA ASP A 199 61.29 3.67 -8.54
C ASP A 199 60.04 3.51 -7.65
N GLU A 200 59.60 4.57 -6.98
CA GLU A 200 58.48 4.59 -6.01
C GLU A 200 57.12 4.62 -6.71
N TYR A 201 56.96 5.50 -7.71
CA TYR A 201 55.67 5.76 -8.35
C TYR A 201 55.53 5.13 -9.74
N LYS A 202 56.59 4.52 -10.28
CA LYS A 202 56.62 3.99 -11.66
C LYS A 202 56.27 5.06 -12.69
N ALA A 203 56.73 6.28 -12.44
CA ALA A 203 56.45 7.46 -13.25
C ALA A 203 57.74 8.06 -13.82
N ASP A 204 57.77 8.27 -15.14
CA ASP A 204 58.84 8.98 -15.82
C ASP A 204 58.53 10.48 -15.82
N ILE A 205 59.18 11.25 -14.95
CA ILE A 205 58.94 12.69 -14.82
C ILE A 205 59.88 13.57 -15.65
N ILE A 206 60.65 12.99 -16.58
CA ILE A 206 61.66 13.73 -17.34
C ILE A 206 61.02 14.87 -18.13
N SER A 207 59.91 14.62 -18.81
CA SER A 207 59.23 15.63 -19.61
C SER A 207 58.64 16.75 -18.76
N TYR A 208 58.11 16.44 -17.56
CA TYR A 208 57.72 17.46 -16.59
C TYR A 208 58.91 18.34 -16.18
N PHE A 209 60.06 17.74 -15.87
CA PHE A 209 61.28 18.47 -15.53
C PHE A 209 61.78 19.35 -16.68
N GLU A 210 61.77 18.85 -17.91
CA GLU A 210 62.19 19.61 -19.09
C GLU A 210 61.26 20.79 -19.39
N SER A 211 59.94 20.65 -19.16
CA SER A 211 58.99 21.77 -19.24
C SER A 211 59.34 22.90 -18.26
N TRP A 212 59.93 22.55 -17.11
CA TRP A 212 60.44 23.53 -16.14
C TRP A 212 61.93 23.85 -16.30
N LYS A 213 62.59 23.39 -17.36
CA LYS A 213 64.04 23.58 -17.60
C LYS A 213 64.94 22.97 -16.52
N ILE A 214 64.49 21.90 -15.88
CA ILE A 214 65.29 21.10 -14.94
C ILE A 214 66.02 20.01 -15.74
N THR A 215 67.35 19.99 -15.66
CA THR A 215 68.19 19.06 -16.42
C THR A 215 68.40 17.74 -15.67
N VAL A 216 68.42 16.65 -16.42
CA VAL A 216 68.73 15.28 -15.96
C VAL A 216 69.74 14.69 -16.94
N SER A 217 70.77 14.01 -16.44
CA SER A 217 71.83 13.45 -17.30
C SER A 217 71.30 12.42 -18.30
N PRO A 218 71.97 12.26 -19.45
CA PRO A 218 71.65 11.22 -20.43
C PRO A 218 71.62 9.81 -19.83
N GLU A 219 72.50 9.52 -18.85
CA GLU A 219 72.59 8.23 -18.18
C GLU A 219 71.31 7.91 -17.40
N VAL A 220 70.81 8.87 -16.61
CA VAL A 220 69.58 8.71 -15.83
C VAL A 220 68.34 8.70 -16.72
N LYS A 221 68.30 9.54 -17.76
CA LYS A 221 67.24 9.50 -18.78
C LYS A 221 67.16 8.13 -19.44
N LYS A 222 68.30 7.53 -19.78
CA LYS A 222 68.36 6.18 -20.33
C LYS A 222 67.87 5.14 -19.31
N TYR A 223 68.33 5.21 -18.06
CA TYR A 223 67.85 4.32 -16.98
C TYR A 223 66.32 4.34 -16.83
N ILE A 224 65.70 5.52 -16.85
CA ILE A 224 64.25 5.65 -16.73
C ILE A 224 63.54 5.13 -17.98
N LYS A 225 64.04 5.48 -19.17
CA LYS A 225 63.47 5.03 -20.44
C LYS A 225 63.50 3.50 -20.61
N ASP A 226 64.60 2.86 -20.18
CA ASP A 226 64.76 1.40 -20.25
C ASP A 226 63.73 0.64 -19.37
N GLN A 227 63.10 1.32 -18.40
CA GLN A 227 62.06 0.74 -17.55
C GLN A 227 60.65 0.78 -18.17
N ASN A 228 60.47 1.44 -19.33
CA ASN A 228 59.19 1.54 -20.04
C ASN A 228 58.02 2.01 -19.14
N LEU A 229 58.28 3.08 -18.39
CA LEU A 229 57.34 3.67 -17.43
C LEU A 229 56.32 4.59 -18.12
N ASN A 230 55.27 4.95 -17.40
CA ASN A 230 54.33 5.95 -17.90
C ASN A 230 54.97 7.34 -17.80
N GLU A 231 55.01 8.04 -18.93
CA GLU A 231 55.56 9.39 -19.04
C GLU A 231 54.63 10.44 -18.42
N TRP A 232 55.20 11.24 -17.53
CA TRP A 232 54.57 12.36 -16.83
C TRP A 232 54.89 13.67 -17.51
N VAL A 233 53.86 14.29 -18.05
CA VAL A 233 53.92 15.55 -18.81
C VAL A 233 52.99 16.59 -18.20
N ILE A 234 53.18 17.85 -18.55
CA ILE A 234 52.21 18.89 -18.23
C ILE A 234 51.08 18.86 -19.28
N PHE A 235 49.84 18.63 -18.84
CA PHE A 235 48.71 18.48 -19.77
C PHE A 235 48.47 19.66 -20.71
N SER A 236 48.62 20.89 -20.20
CA SER A 236 48.45 22.11 -21.00
C SER A 236 49.46 22.20 -22.16
N ASP A 237 50.55 21.45 -22.11
CA ASP A 237 51.60 21.47 -23.12
C ASP A 237 51.30 20.51 -24.29
N ILE A 238 50.38 19.57 -24.12
CA ILE A 238 50.07 18.53 -25.12
C ILE A 238 48.78 18.83 -25.89
N ILE A 239 47.84 19.57 -25.31
CA ILE A 239 46.47 19.62 -25.81
C ILE A 239 45.98 21.07 -25.95
N ASP A 240 45.41 21.39 -27.11
CA ASP A 240 44.71 22.66 -27.34
C ASP A 240 43.46 22.76 -26.46
N ASN A 241 43.14 23.98 -26.00
CA ASN A 241 42.25 24.31 -24.88
C ASN A 241 40.85 23.66 -24.92
N GLY A 242 40.38 23.19 -26.08
CA GLY A 242 39.08 22.51 -26.24
C GLY A 242 39.06 21.00 -25.93
N ILE A 243 40.21 20.30 -25.97
CA ILE A 243 40.28 18.83 -25.83
C ILE A 243 40.68 18.40 -24.40
N ILE A 244 41.27 19.31 -23.61
CA ILE A 244 41.72 19.06 -22.22
C ILE A 244 40.60 18.47 -21.36
N ASN A 245 39.37 18.96 -21.50
CA ASN A 245 38.23 18.50 -20.70
C ASN A 245 37.86 17.03 -20.97
N LYS A 246 37.99 16.56 -22.22
CA LYS A 246 37.71 15.15 -22.57
C LYS A 246 38.80 14.18 -22.10
N ILE A 247 40.05 14.62 -22.10
CA ILE A 247 41.20 13.76 -21.72
C ILE A 247 41.29 13.63 -20.19
N ILE A 248 40.93 14.68 -19.43
CA ILE A 248 40.79 14.62 -17.96
C ILE A 248 39.72 13.60 -17.54
N GLU A 249 38.61 13.51 -18.28
CA GLU A 249 37.47 12.62 -17.98
C GLU A 249 37.73 11.14 -18.30
N ILE A 250 38.63 10.82 -19.25
CA ILE A 250 38.73 9.47 -19.83
C ILE A 250 40.14 8.84 -19.68
N GLU A 251 41.23 9.62 -19.73
CA GLU A 251 42.57 9.07 -20.02
C GLU A 251 43.62 9.23 -18.91
N ASN A 252 43.34 9.94 -17.80
CA ASN A 252 44.25 10.00 -16.64
C ASN A 252 43.87 9.20 -15.36
N PRO A 253 43.11 8.08 -15.41
CA PRO A 253 42.66 7.38 -14.20
C PRO A 253 43.80 6.78 -13.36
N SER A 254 45.00 6.66 -13.93
CA SER A 254 46.21 6.16 -13.27
C SER A 254 47.22 7.25 -12.89
N ARG A 255 46.85 8.55 -12.92
CA ARG A 255 47.72 9.70 -12.63
C ARG A 255 49.01 9.74 -13.48
N LYS A 256 48.91 9.35 -14.74
CA LYS A 256 49.99 9.30 -15.72
C LYS A 256 50.47 10.66 -16.21
N TYR A 257 49.87 11.79 -15.81
CA TYR A 257 50.31 13.13 -16.25
C TYR A 257 50.13 14.18 -15.14
N GLY A 258 51.00 15.19 -15.11
CA GLY A 258 51.02 16.30 -14.15
C GLY A 258 49.98 17.37 -14.48
N LEU A 259 49.12 17.69 -13.51
CA LEU A 259 48.08 18.71 -13.66
C LEU A 259 48.72 20.09 -13.46
N VAL A 260 48.91 20.83 -14.54
CA VAL A 260 49.22 22.28 -14.46
C VAL A 260 48.13 23.05 -15.19
N ASN A 261 46.89 22.84 -14.71
CA ASN A 261 45.77 23.76 -14.91
C ASN A 261 44.71 23.45 -13.84
N ILE A 262 45.11 23.52 -12.58
CA ILE A 262 44.30 23.13 -11.45
C ILE A 262 43.21 24.20 -11.25
N THR A 263 43.43 25.50 -11.37
CA THR A 263 42.50 26.43 -10.69
C THR A 263 41.42 27.16 -11.47
N LYS A 264 41.06 26.63 -12.64
CA LYS A 264 39.67 26.73 -13.10
C LYS A 264 38.86 25.45 -12.90
N TYR A 265 39.50 24.36 -12.46
CA TYR A 265 38.91 23.02 -12.44
C TYR A 265 39.18 22.21 -11.13
N ALA A 266 39.83 22.82 -10.13
CA ALA A 266 40.24 22.22 -8.85
C ALA A 266 39.10 21.98 -7.86
N GLN A 267 37.86 22.27 -8.23
CA GLN A 267 36.71 21.84 -7.46
C GLN A 267 36.39 20.35 -7.67
N TYR A 268 37.17 19.64 -8.49
CA TYR A 268 37.01 18.22 -8.75
C TYR A 268 38.28 17.43 -8.41
N HIS A 269 38.48 17.14 -7.12
CA HIS A 269 39.13 15.88 -6.76
C HIS A 269 38.19 14.75 -7.24
N ILE A 270 38.59 14.00 -8.27
CA ILE A 270 37.88 12.77 -8.64
C ILE A 270 38.21 11.75 -7.55
N HIS A 271 37.27 11.56 -6.64
CA HIS A 271 37.10 10.26 -6.04
C HIS A 271 36.69 9.29 -7.15
N VAL A 272 37.38 8.16 -7.25
CA VAL A 272 36.73 7.02 -7.91
C VAL A 272 35.68 6.56 -6.93
N TRP A 273 34.47 7.08 -7.07
CA TRP A 273 33.36 6.73 -6.22
C TRP A 273 32.96 5.27 -6.49
N GLY A 274 32.65 4.55 -5.43
CA GLY A 274 31.93 3.28 -5.51
C GLY A 274 30.51 3.49 -6.05
N GLU A 275 29.81 2.38 -6.30
CA GLU A 275 28.40 2.45 -6.68
C GLU A 275 27.61 3.24 -5.63
N PRO A 276 26.81 4.23 -6.05
CA PRO A 276 25.96 4.98 -5.13
C PRO A 276 24.99 4.05 -4.40
N THR A 277 24.78 4.35 -3.12
CA THR A 277 23.78 3.72 -2.26
C THR A 277 22.70 4.75 -1.92
N TYR A 278 21.47 4.31 -1.74
CA TYR A 278 20.32 5.18 -1.49
C TYR A 278 19.55 4.69 -0.27
N VAL A 279 19.39 5.57 0.71
CA VAL A 279 18.64 5.29 1.95
C VAL A 279 17.44 6.22 2.01
N TRP A 280 16.25 5.64 2.09
CA TRP A 280 15.00 6.37 2.23
C TRP A 280 14.71 6.67 3.70
N SER A 281 14.17 7.86 3.99
CA SER A 281 13.64 8.17 5.31
C SER A 281 12.44 7.27 5.64
N PHE A 282 12.15 7.10 6.93
CA PHE A 282 11.05 6.25 7.40
C PHE A 282 9.68 6.66 6.81
N ASP A 283 9.45 7.95 6.68
CA ASP A 283 8.24 8.55 6.08
C ASP A 283 8.30 8.66 4.55
N ASN A 284 9.41 8.25 3.92
CA ASN A 284 9.72 8.38 2.49
C ASN A 284 9.73 9.82 1.97
N ALA A 285 9.76 10.84 2.83
CA ALA A 285 9.79 12.24 2.41
C ALA A 285 11.16 12.70 1.87
N GLN A 286 12.22 11.93 2.16
CA GLN A 286 13.59 12.22 1.76
C GLN A 286 14.31 10.95 1.33
N VAL A 287 15.30 11.12 0.45
CA VAL A 287 16.27 10.09 0.12
C VAL A 287 17.68 10.65 0.26
N THR A 288 18.54 9.89 0.93
CA THR A 288 19.96 10.19 1.07
C THR A 288 20.74 9.29 0.13
N ALA A 289 21.34 9.89 -0.90
CA ALA A 289 22.32 9.24 -1.75
C ALA A 289 23.70 9.32 -1.08
N SER A 290 24.48 8.25 -1.15
CA SER A 290 25.82 8.18 -0.58
C SER A 290 26.74 7.35 -1.45
N GLN A 291 27.95 7.83 -1.68
CA GLN A 291 29.00 7.08 -2.36
C GLN A 291 30.33 7.24 -1.62
N VAL A 292 31.12 6.18 -1.60
CA VAL A 292 32.39 6.10 -0.86
C VAL A 292 33.53 6.03 -1.86
N CYS A 293 34.63 6.72 -1.60
CA CYS A 293 35.80 6.63 -2.46
C CYS A 293 36.38 5.21 -2.44
N LYS A 294 36.61 4.60 -3.62
CA LYS A 294 37.19 3.26 -3.75
C LYS A 294 38.60 3.15 -3.15
N TYR A 295 39.28 4.27 -2.93
CA TYR A 295 40.65 4.32 -2.39
C TYR A 295 40.73 4.87 -0.96
N ASP A 296 39.64 5.44 -0.44
CA ASP A 296 39.57 5.98 0.92
C ASP A 296 38.16 5.77 1.49
N ASN A 297 38.03 4.78 2.38
CA ASN A 297 36.76 4.43 2.99
C ASN A 297 36.24 5.46 4.00
N THR A 298 37.07 6.42 4.42
CA THR A 298 36.65 7.54 5.27
C THR A 298 36.09 8.70 4.46
N HIS A 299 36.35 8.72 3.15
CA HIS A 299 35.82 9.73 2.27
C HIS A 299 34.47 9.32 1.71
N ILE A 300 33.42 9.93 2.25
CA ILE A 300 32.04 9.68 1.90
C ILE A 300 31.41 10.97 1.39
N GLN A 301 30.83 10.93 0.19
CA GLN A 301 29.98 11.99 -0.31
C GLN A 301 28.52 11.60 -0.11
N THR A 302 27.77 12.49 0.51
CA THR A 302 26.34 12.30 0.75
C THR A 302 25.54 13.51 0.27
N GLU A 303 24.40 13.26 -0.34
CA GLU A 303 23.42 14.31 -0.65
C GLU A 303 22.03 13.82 -0.25
N THR A 304 21.28 14.67 0.44
CA THR A 304 19.89 14.38 0.81
C THR A 304 18.98 15.34 0.07
N VAL A 305 17.98 14.79 -0.62
CA VAL A 305 16.96 15.54 -1.35
C VAL A 305 15.58 15.16 -0.86
N SER A 306 14.63 16.08 -1.02
CA SER A 306 13.21 15.80 -0.81
C SER A 306 12.66 14.94 -1.94
N THR A 307 11.52 14.31 -1.67
CA THR A 307 10.80 13.49 -2.66
C THR A 307 9.43 14.10 -2.94
N VAL A 308 8.94 13.90 -4.16
CA VAL A 308 7.59 14.22 -4.57
C VAL A 308 6.75 12.95 -4.50
N ALA A 309 5.67 12.98 -3.72
CA ALA A 309 4.70 11.89 -3.65
C ALA A 309 3.58 12.11 -4.66
N THR A 310 3.36 11.13 -5.54
CA THR A 310 2.28 11.14 -6.53
C THR A 310 1.39 9.93 -6.31
N THR A 311 0.10 10.16 -6.06
CA THR A 311 -0.88 9.08 -6.02
C THR A 311 -1.14 8.59 -7.45
N ILE A 312 -0.60 7.43 -7.78
CA ILE A 312 -0.76 6.80 -9.09
C ILE A 312 -1.99 5.88 -9.14
N LYS A 313 -2.49 5.45 -7.98
CA LYS A 313 -3.75 4.70 -7.85
C LYS A 313 -4.43 5.06 -6.54
N GLN A 314 -5.67 5.54 -6.60
CA GLN A 314 -6.48 5.77 -5.40
C GLN A 314 -6.88 4.43 -4.78
N PRO A 315 -6.85 4.28 -3.44
CA PRO A 315 -7.33 3.09 -2.78
C PRO A 315 -8.84 2.94 -2.92
N THR A 316 -9.33 1.70 -2.82
CA THR A 316 -10.74 1.36 -2.68
C THR A 316 -10.89 0.30 -1.59
N CYS A 317 -12.13 -0.05 -1.24
CA CYS A 317 -12.38 -1.12 -0.27
C CYS A 317 -12.07 -2.54 -0.77
N ILE A 318 -11.66 -2.72 -2.04
CA ILE A 318 -11.27 -4.02 -2.63
C ILE A 318 -9.88 -4.02 -3.24
N GLU A 319 -9.30 -2.85 -3.49
CA GLU A 319 -7.96 -2.71 -4.06
C GLU A 319 -7.17 -1.65 -3.28
N LYS A 320 -5.94 -2.00 -2.88
CA LYS A 320 -5.03 -1.04 -2.26
C LYS A 320 -4.65 0.08 -3.22
N GLY A 321 -4.46 1.27 -2.67
CA GLY A 321 -3.92 2.41 -3.39
C GLY A 321 -2.41 2.26 -3.59
N LYS A 322 -1.85 3.09 -4.45
CA LYS A 322 -0.41 3.12 -4.75
C LYS A 322 0.07 4.56 -4.81
N ILE A 323 1.12 4.86 -4.05
CA ILE A 323 1.83 6.13 -4.10
C ILE A 323 3.21 5.87 -4.68
N LYS A 324 3.57 6.64 -5.71
CA LYS A 324 4.93 6.71 -6.25
C LYS A 324 5.64 7.87 -5.57
N TYR A 325 6.74 7.58 -4.88
CA TYR A 325 7.68 8.58 -4.41
C TYR A 325 8.82 8.70 -5.42
N GLU A 326 9.14 9.92 -5.81
CA GLU A 326 10.22 10.22 -6.75
C GLU A 326 11.13 11.29 -6.13
N SER A 327 12.44 11.06 -6.12
CA SER A 327 13.37 12.06 -5.59
C SER A 327 13.43 13.29 -6.49
N VAL A 328 13.54 14.48 -5.91
CA VAL A 328 13.96 15.66 -6.67
C VAL A 328 15.36 15.42 -7.26
N GLN A 329 15.66 16.04 -8.39
CA GLN A 329 16.98 15.96 -9.01
C GLN A 329 18.09 16.35 -8.01
N PHE A 330 19.04 15.44 -7.83
CA PHE A 330 20.26 15.68 -7.06
C PHE A 330 21.10 16.76 -7.74
N LYS A 331 21.73 17.64 -6.95
CA LYS A 331 22.70 18.61 -7.46
C LYS A 331 23.95 17.90 -7.96
N ASN A 332 24.31 16.78 -7.33
CA ASN A 332 25.37 15.93 -7.82
C ASN A 332 24.88 15.05 -8.97
N CYS A 333 25.40 15.30 -10.17
CA CYS A 333 25.02 14.59 -11.40
C CYS A 333 25.35 13.09 -11.40
N THR A 334 26.17 12.58 -10.46
CA THR A 334 26.43 11.14 -10.33
C THR A 334 25.29 10.39 -9.66
N PHE A 335 24.43 11.08 -8.92
CA PHE A 335 23.25 10.48 -8.29
C PHE A 335 22.07 10.57 -9.26
N VAL A 336 21.43 9.43 -9.50
CA VAL A 336 20.29 9.35 -10.40
C VAL A 336 18.99 9.42 -9.61
N ILE A 337 17.94 9.94 -10.26
CA ILE A 337 16.60 10.03 -9.68
C ILE A 337 16.16 8.64 -9.20
N GLN A 338 15.69 8.57 -7.96
CA GLN A 338 15.19 7.35 -7.35
C GLN A 338 13.67 7.34 -7.33
N GLU A 339 13.12 6.15 -7.55
CA GLU A 339 11.68 5.90 -7.50
C GLU A 339 11.37 4.78 -6.51
N LYS A 340 10.29 4.94 -5.76
CA LYS A 340 9.79 3.92 -4.83
C LYS A 340 8.27 3.90 -4.86
N ILE A 341 7.69 2.74 -5.14
CA ILE A 341 6.23 2.55 -5.11
C ILE A 341 5.85 1.81 -3.84
N ILE A 342 4.90 2.37 -3.10
CA ILE A 342 4.38 1.79 -1.86
C ILE A 342 2.88 1.59 -2.01
N GLU A 343 2.40 0.42 -1.58
CA GLU A 343 0.96 0.17 -1.46
C GLU A 343 0.42 0.81 -0.18
N THR A 344 -0.69 1.53 -0.31
CA THR A 344 -1.41 2.07 0.85
C THR A 344 -2.38 1.02 1.40
N ASN A 345 -3.02 1.36 2.51
CA ASN A 345 -4.16 0.57 2.99
C ASN A 345 -5.36 0.67 2.02
N TYR A 346 -6.31 -0.24 2.19
CA TYR A 346 -7.64 -0.13 1.57
C TYR A 346 -8.35 1.12 2.07
N ASP A 347 -9.22 1.67 1.23
CA ASP A 347 -10.11 2.77 1.64
C ASP A 347 -11.32 2.24 2.40
N GLU A 348 -12.00 3.13 3.11
CA GLU A 348 -13.26 2.82 3.78
C GLU A 348 -14.36 2.43 2.77
N HIS A 349 -15.37 1.70 3.25
CA HIS A 349 -16.52 1.37 2.42
C HIS A 349 -17.35 2.62 2.14
N GLN A 350 -17.58 2.91 0.85
CA GLN A 350 -18.51 3.95 0.43
C GLN A 350 -19.96 3.46 0.58
N LEU A 351 -20.54 3.70 1.75
CA LEU A 351 -21.93 3.36 2.04
C LEU A 351 -22.86 4.48 1.57
N GLY A 352 -23.85 4.13 0.75
CA GLY A 352 -24.90 5.06 0.33
C GLY A 352 -25.90 5.38 1.45
N ASN A 353 -27.11 5.81 1.07
CA ASN A 353 -28.20 6.00 2.02
C ASN A 353 -28.67 4.66 2.62
N LEU A 354 -29.20 4.71 3.84
CA LEU A 354 -29.82 3.55 4.48
C LEU A 354 -31.02 3.10 3.63
N VAL A 355 -30.97 1.86 3.15
CA VAL A 355 -32.13 1.22 2.55
C VAL A 355 -33.08 0.84 3.69
N PRO A 356 -34.31 1.38 3.74
CA PRO A 356 -35.23 1.10 4.81
C PRO A 356 -35.65 -0.37 4.81
N GLU A 357 -36.08 -0.85 5.98
CA GLU A 357 -36.62 -2.20 6.12
C GLU A 357 -37.89 -2.37 5.29
N VAL A 358 -37.99 -3.51 4.62
CA VAL A 358 -39.19 -3.96 3.92
C VAL A 358 -39.71 -5.19 4.65
N PHE A 359 -40.89 -5.08 5.25
CA PHE A 359 -41.51 -6.20 5.94
C PHE A 359 -41.81 -7.37 4.98
N SER A 360 -41.73 -8.60 5.49
CA SER A 360 -42.17 -9.80 4.76
C SER A 360 -43.69 -9.82 4.60
N THR A 361 -44.20 -10.35 3.50
CA THR A 361 -45.63 -10.62 3.32
C THR A 361 -45.93 -12.11 3.50
N CYS A 362 -47.19 -12.51 3.37
CA CYS A 362 -47.60 -13.92 3.34
C CYS A 362 -47.04 -14.73 2.14
N THR A 363 -46.40 -14.08 1.16
CA THR A 363 -45.86 -14.76 -0.04
C THR A 363 -44.43 -14.36 -0.39
N LYS A 364 -43.92 -13.23 0.12
CA LYS A 364 -42.59 -12.70 -0.20
C LYS A 364 -41.79 -12.49 1.07
N LYS A 365 -40.50 -12.88 1.04
CA LYS A 365 -39.55 -12.54 2.09
C LYS A 365 -39.42 -11.02 2.20
N GLY A 366 -39.22 -10.53 3.41
CA GLY A 366 -38.83 -9.15 3.68
C GLY A 366 -37.31 -9.01 3.69
N MET A 367 -36.84 -7.80 3.93
CA MET A 367 -35.42 -7.50 4.07
C MET A 367 -35.22 -6.41 5.12
N LYS A 368 -34.37 -6.67 6.11
CA LYS A 368 -33.99 -5.71 7.15
C LYS A 368 -33.33 -4.47 6.54
N ALA A 369 -33.42 -3.35 7.26
CA ALA A 369 -32.73 -2.12 6.88
C ALA A 369 -31.21 -2.35 6.78
N HIS A 370 -30.58 -1.85 5.73
CA HIS A 370 -29.16 -2.10 5.45
C HIS A 370 -28.52 -0.99 4.62
N TYR A 371 -27.20 -0.95 4.63
CA TYR A 371 -26.40 -0.21 3.66
C TYR A 371 -25.80 -1.16 2.62
N LYS A 372 -25.60 -0.68 1.40
CA LYS A 372 -24.84 -1.37 0.36
C LYS A 372 -23.64 -0.51 -0.03
N CYS A 373 -22.45 -1.10 -0.08
CA CYS A 373 -21.27 -0.39 -0.58
C CYS A 373 -21.34 -0.25 -2.10
N SER A 374 -21.16 0.97 -2.62
CA SER A 374 -21.22 1.25 -4.06
C SER A 374 -20.07 0.62 -4.86
N ILE A 375 -18.96 0.28 -4.21
CA ILE A 375 -17.75 -0.24 -4.86
C ILE A 375 -17.74 -1.77 -4.88
N CYS A 376 -17.90 -2.42 -3.72
CA CYS A 376 -17.75 -3.87 -3.60
C CYS A 376 -19.08 -4.64 -3.49
N GLU A 377 -20.20 -3.92 -3.54
CA GLU A 377 -21.56 -4.46 -3.46
C GLU A 377 -21.91 -5.27 -2.20
N ASN A 378 -21.02 -5.30 -1.20
CA ASN A 378 -21.29 -5.95 0.08
C ASN A 378 -22.34 -5.19 0.89
N TYR A 379 -23.04 -5.93 1.75
CA TYR A 379 -24.08 -5.44 2.65
C TYR A 379 -23.53 -5.13 4.04
N PHE A 380 -24.12 -4.11 4.68
CA PHE A 380 -23.76 -3.66 6.02
C PHE A 380 -25.03 -3.40 6.84
N ASP A 381 -25.01 -3.73 8.14
CA ASP A 381 -26.14 -3.48 9.04
C ASP A 381 -26.26 -1.98 9.41
N ILE A 382 -27.25 -1.64 10.25
CA ILE A 382 -27.46 -0.26 10.72
C ILE A 382 -26.26 0.31 11.50
N ASN A 383 -25.42 -0.57 12.06
CA ASN A 383 -24.20 -0.22 12.78
C ASN A 383 -22.97 -0.17 11.86
N LYS A 384 -23.17 -0.28 10.53
CA LYS A 384 -22.13 -0.30 9.49
C LYS A 384 -21.16 -1.49 9.63
N THR A 385 -21.62 -2.59 10.21
CA THR A 385 -20.87 -3.85 10.26
C THR A 385 -21.18 -4.70 9.03
N LYS A 386 -20.16 -5.28 8.40
CA LYS A 386 -20.33 -6.12 7.21
C LYS A 386 -21.15 -7.37 7.54
N ILE A 387 -22.13 -7.68 6.70
CA ILE A 387 -23.07 -8.80 6.87
C ILE A 387 -23.37 -9.50 5.54
N THR A 388 -24.02 -10.66 5.58
CA THR A 388 -24.43 -11.42 4.38
C THR A 388 -25.86 -11.10 3.99
N LEU A 389 -26.18 -11.26 2.70
CA LEU A 389 -27.55 -11.08 2.21
C LEU A 389 -28.56 -11.97 2.95
N GLU A 390 -28.19 -13.22 3.25
CA GLU A 390 -29.03 -14.17 4.00
C GLU A 390 -29.40 -13.66 5.40
N SER A 391 -28.48 -12.96 6.08
CA SER A 391 -28.75 -12.41 7.43
C SER A 391 -29.74 -11.23 7.44
N LEU A 392 -29.89 -10.59 6.28
CA LEU A 392 -30.85 -9.51 6.05
C LEU A 392 -32.24 -10.02 5.71
N GLU A 393 -32.38 -11.26 5.24
CA GLU A 393 -33.67 -11.81 4.86
C GLU A 393 -34.58 -11.92 6.09
N ILE A 394 -35.78 -11.37 5.98
CA ILE A 394 -36.88 -11.63 6.91
C ILE A 394 -37.71 -12.76 6.29
N PRO A 395 -37.85 -13.92 6.96
CA PRO A 395 -38.57 -15.06 6.41
C PRO A 395 -40.03 -14.69 6.10
N ILE A 396 -40.64 -15.41 5.17
CA ILE A 396 -42.08 -15.26 4.86
C ILE A 396 -42.86 -15.46 6.16
N ASN A 397 -43.70 -14.49 6.50
CA ASN A 397 -44.66 -14.63 7.58
C ASN A 397 -46.00 -14.98 6.95
N GLU A 398 -46.35 -16.27 6.96
CA GLU A 398 -47.58 -16.79 6.35
C GLU A 398 -48.85 -16.11 6.88
N ASN A 399 -48.81 -15.54 8.09
CA ASN A 399 -49.94 -14.86 8.71
C ASN A 399 -50.00 -13.35 8.41
N ASN A 400 -48.99 -12.76 7.74
CA ASN A 400 -48.99 -11.34 7.44
C ASN A 400 -49.84 -11.04 6.18
N HIS A 401 -51.16 -11.03 6.37
CA HIS A 401 -52.12 -10.73 5.32
C HIS A 401 -52.54 -9.27 5.34
N GLU A 402 -52.34 -8.60 4.22
CA GLU A 402 -53.04 -7.36 3.92
C GLU A 402 -54.34 -7.69 3.19
N PHE A 403 -55.47 -7.25 3.74
CA PHE A 403 -56.79 -7.59 3.24
C PHE A 403 -57.37 -6.47 2.37
N GLY A 404 -57.98 -6.87 1.25
CA GLY A 404 -58.81 -5.99 0.43
C GLY A 404 -60.16 -5.70 1.06
N ILE A 405 -61.02 -5.03 0.30
CA ILE A 405 -62.38 -4.67 0.73
C ILE A 405 -63.19 -5.93 1.02
N TRP A 406 -63.98 -5.89 2.09
CA TRP A 406 -64.93 -6.95 2.44
C TRP A 406 -66.00 -7.14 1.35
N LYS A 407 -66.27 -8.40 1.01
CA LYS A 407 -67.35 -8.82 0.12
C LYS A 407 -68.45 -9.46 0.95
N ASP A 408 -69.65 -8.89 0.85
CA ASP A 408 -70.81 -9.38 1.59
C ASP A 408 -71.23 -10.79 1.16
N GLU A 409 -71.83 -11.51 2.10
CA GLU A 409 -72.38 -12.83 1.86
C GLU A 409 -73.54 -12.77 0.87
N VAL A 410 -73.55 -13.72 -0.08
CA VAL A 410 -74.68 -13.97 -0.97
C VAL A 410 -75.34 -15.29 -0.52
N PRO A 411 -76.60 -15.27 -0.06
CA PRO A 411 -77.28 -16.48 0.40
C PRO A 411 -77.51 -17.47 -0.74
N ALA A 412 -77.57 -18.77 -0.42
CA ALA A 412 -77.87 -19.82 -1.38
C ALA A 412 -79.34 -19.81 -1.81
N THR A 413 -79.62 -20.30 -3.02
CA THR A 413 -80.98 -20.51 -3.53
C THR A 413 -81.22 -21.98 -3.84
N THR A 414 -82.41 -22.35 -4.32
CA THR A 414 -82.70 -23.73 -4.75
C THR A 414 -82.02 -24.12 -6.07
N THR A 415 -81.50 -23.14 -6.83
CA THR A 415 -80.89 -23.35 -8.15
C THR A 415 -79.40 -23.02 -8.19
N GLU A 416 -78.93 -22.12 -7.33
CA GLU A 416 -77.54 -21.66 -7.27
C GLU A 416 -76.99 -21.77 -5.85
N ASN A 417 -75.70 -22.10 -5.75
CA ASN A 417 -74.98 -22.04 -4.48
C ASN A 417 -74.83 -20.58 -4.03
N GLY A 418 -74.82 -20.35 -2.72
CA GLY A 418 -74.45 -19.07 -2.14
C GLY A 418 -72.93 -18.92 -2.01
N VAL A 419 -72.49 -17.74 -1.63
CA VAL A 419 -71.08 -17.38 -1.42
C VAL A 419 -70.94 -16.75 -0.05
N LYS A 420 -70.13 -17.36 0.83
CA LYS A 420 -69.82 -16.82 2.16
C LYS A 420 -69.22 -15.42 2.05
N GLY A 421 -69.57 -14.54 2.98
CA GLY A 421 -68.92 -13.24 3.12
C GLY A 421 -67.43 -13.44 3.39
N HIS A 422 -66.57 -12.70 2.67
CA HIS A 422 -65.12 -12.88 2.76
C HIS A 422 -64.35 -11.61 2.41
N LYS A 423 -63.10 -11.53 2.87
CA LYS A 423 -62.08 -10.59 2.39
C LYS A 423 -60.96 -11.38 1.73
N ASP A 424 -60.39 -10.82 0.68
CA ASP A 424 -59.26 -11.43 -0.03
C ASP A 424 -57.95 -10.85 0.46
N CYS A 425 -56.94 -11.69 0.69
CA CYS A 425 -55.59 -11.19 0.83
C CYS A 425 -55.10 -10.62 -0.51
N ILE A 426 -54.60 -9.39 -0.49
CA ILE A 426 -54.13 -8.67 -1.67
C ILE A 426 -52.98 -9.43 -2.36
N GLU A 427 -52.10 -10.07 -1.60
CA GLU A 427 -50.93 -10.79 -2.10
C GLU A 427 -51.24 -12.24 -2.51
N CYS A 428 -51.74 -13.09 -1.60
CA CYS A 428 -51.90 -14.53 -1.88
C CYS A 428 -53.25 -14.91 -2.52
N LYS A 429 -54.20 -13.97 -2.61
CA LYS A 429 -55.56 -14.18 -3.14
C LYS A 429 -56.39 -15.24 -2.40
N ARG A 430 -55.94 -15.71 -1.24
CA ARG A 430 -56.73 -16.57 -0.34
C ARG A 430 -57.82 -15.75 0.33
N HIS A 431 -58.87 -16.45 0.77
CA HIS A 431 -60.08 -15.86 1.32
C HIS A 431 -60.12 -16.02 2.83
N PHE A 432 -60.62 -14.99 3.53
CA PHE A 432 -60.69 -14.97 4.98
C PHE A 432 -62.05 -14.47 5.45
N ASP A 433 -62.51 -14.96 6.59
CA ASP A 433 -63.73 -14.50 7.23
C ASP A 433 -63.54 -13.12 7.91
N ILE A 434 -64.60 -12.64 8.56
CA ILE A 434 -64.57 -11.34 9.26
C ILE A 434 -63.53 -11.33 10.39
N ASP A 435 -63.38 -12.45 11.09
CA ASP A 435 -62.46 -12.64 12.22
C ASP A 435 -61.01 -12.88 11.78
N GLY A 436 -60.77 -13.12 10.48
CA GLY A 436 -59.45 -13.32 9.90
C GLY A 436 -59.00 -14.78 9.79
N ASN A 437 -59.91 -15.75 9.94
CA ASN A 437 -59.60 -17.16 9.69
C ASN A 437 -59.67 -17.48 8.19
N GLU A 438 -58.78 -18.35 7.69
CA GLU A 438 -58.75 -18.75 6.28
C GLU A 438 -59.98 -19.61 5.90
N LEU A 439 -60.67 -19.19 4.84
CA LEU A 439 -61.78 -19.91 4.22
C LEU A 439 -61.28 -20.67 2.99
N THR A 440 -61.14 -21.99 3.11
CA THR A 440 -60.75 -22.87 1.99
C THR A 440 -61.91 -23.16 1.03
N ASN A 441 -63.16 -22.90 1.46
CA ASN A 441 -64.34 -23.05 0.62
C ASN A 441 -65.36 -21.95 0.93
N LEU A 442 -65.62 -21.14 -0.10
CA LEU A 442 -66.60 -20.04 -0.08
C LEU A 442 -68.04 -20.50 -0.37
N THR A 443 -68.23 -21.74 -0.83
CA THR A 443 -69.52 -22.22 -1.30
C THR A 443 -70.47 -22.46 -0.12
N ILE A 444 -71.65 -21.85 -0.17
CA ILE A 444 -72.82 -22.24 0.63
C ILE A 444 -73.66 -23.15 -0.27
N ALA A 445 -73.85 -24.40 0.12
CA ALA A 445 -74.58 -25.36 -0.71
C ALA A 445 -76.00 -24.86 -1.02
N LYS A 446 -76.48 -25.11 -2.24
CA LYS A 446 -77.85 -24.85 -2.65
C LYS A 446 -78.86 -25.41 -1.64
N ILE A 447 -79.99 -24.74 -1.52
CA ILE A 447 -81.08 -25.19 -0.65
C ILE A 447 -81.71 -26.42 -1.31
N ASP A 448 -81.71 -27.55 -0.60
CA ASP A 448 -82.38 -28.76 -1.05
C ASP A 448 -83.87 -28.50 -1.30
N THR A 449 -84.45 -29.24 -2.25
CA THR A 449 -85.88 -29.19 -2.50
C THR A 449 -86.50 -30.54 -2.21
N TYR A 450 -87.67 -30.53 -1.59
CA TYR A 450 -88.42 -31.73 -1.27
C TYR A 450 -89.75 -31.73 -2.01
N LYS A 451 -90.13 -32.92 -2.48
CA LYS A 451 -91.42 -33.14 -3.10
C LYS A 451 -92.50 -33.15 -2.02
N VAL A 452 -93.51 -32.30 -2.19
CA VAL A 452 -94.70 -32.27 -1.34
C VAL A 452 -95.90 -32.66 -2.20
N THR A 453 -96.63 -33.71 -1.79
CA THR A 453 -97.84 -34.17 -2.48
C THR A 453 -99.06 -33.95 -1.59
N ILE A 454 -100.02 -33.17 -2.08
CA ILE A 454 -101.26 -32.85 -1.37
C ILE A 454 -102.43 -33.36 -2.20
N ASN A 455 -103.23 -34.27 -1.65
CA ASN A 455 -104.38 -34.87 -2.35
C ASN A 455 -104.00 -35.36 -3.78
N GLY A 456 -102.84 -36.01 -3.91
CA GLY A 456 -102.33 -36.55 -5.17
C GLY A 456 -101.62 -35.55 -6.11
N LYS A 457 -101.68 -34.23 -5.86
CA LYS A 457 -100.96 -33.21 -6.65
C LYS A 457 -99.60 -32.90 -6.03
N SER A 458 -98.53 -32.97 -6.82
CA SER A 458 -97.15 -32.82 -6.32
C SER A 458 -96.52 -31.50 -6.77
N LYS A 459 -95.78 -30.86 -5.85
CA LYS A 459 -94.92 -29.70 -6.15
C LYS A 459 -93.65 -29.74 -5.29
N PHE A 460 -92.54 -29.25 -5.83
CA PHE A 460 -91.28 -29.12 -5.08
C PHE A 460 -91.25 -27.81 -4.30
N TYR A 461 -90.80 -27.89 -3.05
CA TYR A 461 -90.61 -26.75 -2.17
C TYR A 461 -89.19 -26.76 -1.60
N ALA A 462 -88.63 -25.57 -1.37
CA ALA A 462 -87.34 -25.43 -0.70
C ALA A 462 -87.40 -25.99 0.72
N ASN A 463 -86.31 -26.60 1.19
CA ASN A 463 -86.14 -26.96 2.58
C ASN A 463 -86.31 -25.72 3.48
N GLY A 464 -87.13 -25.82 4.52
CA GLY A 464 -87.52 -24.71 5.39
C GLY A 464 -88.68 -23.84 4.87
N ALA A 465 -89.21 -24.08 3.66
CA ALA A 465 -90.35 -23.32 3.15
C ALA A 465 -91.63 -23.63 3.94
N ILE A 466 -92.45 -22.60 4.21
CA ILE A 466 -93.77 -22.75 4.84
C ILE A 466 -94.81 -22.94 3.75
N VAL A 467 -95.50 -24.08 3.75
CA VAL A 467 -96.56 -24.40 2.79
C VAL A 467 -97.91 -24.34 3.49
N LYS A 468 -98.80 -23.52 2.94
CA LYS A 468 -100.21 -23.40 3.35
C LYS A 468 -101.09 -24.27 2.48
N ILE A 469 -101.85 -25.16 3.09
CA ILE A 469 -102.85 -26.01 2.41
C ILE A 469 -104.22 -25.81 3.02
N ILE A 470 -105.27 -25.93 2.20
CA ILE A 470 -106.67 -25.83 2.60
C ILE A 470 -107.41 -27.02 2.00
N ALA A 471 -108.11 -27.79 2.83
CA ALA A 471 -108.89 -28.93 2.37
C ALA A 471 -110.12 -28.43 1.60
N ASP A 472 -110.49 -29.10 0.50
CA ASP A 472 -111.69 -28.78 -0.28
C ASP A 472 -112.97 -28.85 0.59
N GLU A 473 -114.10 -28.35 0.08
CA GLU A 473 -115.37 -28.53 0.79
C GLU A 473 -115.79 -30.01 0.75
N PRO A 474 -116.22 -30.59 1.88
CA PRO A 474 -116.66 -31.98 1.90
C PRO A 474 -117.87 -32.17 0.99
N GLU A 475 -117.91 -33.28 0.25
CA GLU A 475 -119.11 -33.68 -0.48
C GLU A 475 -120.30 -33.89 0.47
N LYS A 476 -121.52 -33.75 -0.04
CA LYS A 476 -122.75 -33.80 0.76
C LYS A 476 -122.84 -35.12 1.55
N GLY A 477 -122.84 -35.01 2.88
CA GLY A 477 -122.88 -36.14 3.82
C GLY A 477 -121.52 -36.53 4.42
N MET A 478 -120.43 -35.84 4.04
CA MET A 478 -119.10 -36.05 4.57
C MET A 478 -118.66 -34.91 5.52
N ILE A 479 -117.82 -35.24 6.51
CA ILE A 479 -117.20 -34.28 7.43
C ILE A 479 -115.67 -34.43 7.34
N PHE A 480 -114.96 -33.31 7.18
CA PHE A 480 -113.50 -33.28 7.24
C PHE A 480 -112.99 -33.62 8.65
N LYS A 481 -112.09 -34.60 8.77
CA LYS A 481 -111.54 -35.07 10.05
C LYS A 481 -110.12 -34.61 10.31
N GLY A 482 -109.36 -34.33 9.25
CA GLY A 482 -107.99 -33.84 9.36
C GLY A 482 -107.14 -34.15 8.14
N TRP A 483 -105.93 -33.61 8.15
CA TRP A 483 -104.87 -33.98 7.23
C TRP A 483 -104.13 -35.20 7.77
N ILE A 484 -104.05 -36.27 6.97
CA ILE A 484 -103.31 -37.48 7.32
C ILE A 484 -101.99 -37.58 6.53
N ASN A 485 -100.94 -38.08 7.17
CA ASN A 485 -99.66 -38.39 6.52
C ASN A 485 -99.62 -39.82 5.94
N ASP A 486 -98.50 -40.21 5.33
CA ASP A 486 -98.30 -41.56 4.77
C ASP A 486 -98.41 -42.70 5.81
N ASN A 487 -98.19 -42.40 7.09
CA ASN A 487 -98.34 -43.36 8.19
C ASN A 487 -99.80 -43.48 8.66
N GLY A 488 -100.72 -42.69 8.09
CA GLY A 488 -102.14 -42.63 8.50
C GLY A 488 -102.40 -41.77 9.74
N GLU A 489 -101.41 -41.00 10.21
CA GLU A 489 -101.55 -40.16 11.41
C GLU A 489 -102.15 -38.80 11.05
N ILE A 490 -103.10 -38.31 11.87
CA ILE A 490 -103.68 -36.97 11.71
C ILE A 490 -102.67 -35.92 12.18
N VAL A 491 -102.09 -35.17 11.24
CA VAL A 491 -101.09 -34.10 11.52
C VAL A 491 -101.73 -32.74 11.75
N SER A 492 -102.98 -32.54 11.33
CA SER A 492 -103.78 -31.35 11.66
C SER A 492 -105.26 -31.67 11.60
N LYS A 493 -106.04 -31.16 12.55
CA LYS A 493 -107.51 -31.24 12.57
C LYS A 493 -108.19 -30.02 11.93
N TYR A 494 -107.41 -29.02 11.55
CA TYR A 494 -107.90 -27.80 10.93
C TYR A 494 -107.90 -27.94 9.41
N ARG A 495 -108.94 -27.41 8.75
CA ARG A 495 -109.03 -27.41 7.28
C ARG A 495 -107.85 -26.66 6.65
N GLU A 496 -107.44 -25.56 7.26
CA GLU A 496 -106.22 -24.83 6.91
C GLU A 496 -105.04 -25.35 7.75
N TYR A 497 -103.93 -25.68 7.09
CA TYR A 497 -102.72 -26.16 7.75
C TYR A 497 -101.48 -25.52 7.13
N ASN A 498 -100.61 -24.95 7.98
CA ASN A 498 -99.29 -24.44 7.61
C ASN A 498 -98.24 -25.36 8.20
N PHE A 499 -97.32 -25.85 7.38
CA PHE A 499 -96.20 -26.67 7.85
C PHE A 499 -94.90 -26.27 7.16
N VAL A 500 -93.80 -26.55 7.85
CA VAL A 500 -92.45 -26.33 7.34
C VAL A 500 -91.99 -27.59 6.60
N VAL A 501 -91.50 -27.42 5.38
CA VAL A 501 -91.00 -28.52 4.55
C VAL A 501 -89.57 -28.85 4.97
N ASN A 502 -89.37 -29.96 5.69
CA ASN A 502 -88.04 -30.44 6.10
C ASN A 502 -87.67 -31.79 5.48
N GLY A 503 -88.49 -32.28 4.54
CA GLY A 503 -88.36 -33.59 3.89
C GLY A 503 -89.51 -33.86 2.92
N GLU A 504 -89.48 -34.98 2.21
CA GLU A 504 -90.61 -35.41 1.38
C GLU A 504 -91.86 -35.56 2.24
N THR A 505 -92.97 -34.95 1.81
CA THR A 505 -94.18 -34.86 2.62
C THR A 505 -95.40 -35.17 1.76
N ASN A 506 -96.17 -36.19 2.15
CA ASN A 506 -97.44 -36.50 1.49
C ASN A 506 -98.57 -36.31 2.50
N LEU A 507 -99.58 -35.52 2.14
CA LEU A 507 -100.75 -35.25 2.98
C LEU A 507 -102.03 -35.44 2.18
N THR A 508 -103.00 -36.11 2.82
CA THR A 508 -104.33 -36.33 2.24
C THR A 508 -105.40 -35.83 3.21
N ALA A 509 -106.43 -35.17 2.68
CA ALA A 509 -107.59 -34.77 3.46
C ALA A 509 -108.47 -36.00 3.75
N LEU A 510 -108.69 -36.31 5.02
CA LEU A 510 -109.57 -37.40 5.47
C LEU A 510 -110.99 -36.88 5.68
N TYR A 511 -111.97 -37.58 5.09
CA TYR A 511 -113.40 -37.29 5.23
C TYR A 511 -114.16 -38.55 5.67
N GLU A 512 -115.16 -38.40 6.54
CA GLU A 512 -116.01 -39.50 7.06
C GLU A 512 -117.50 -39.16 6.98
N ASN A 513 -118.36 -40.18 6.90
CA ASN A 513 -119.81 -40.04 6.74
C ASN A 513 -120.53 -39.70 8.06
N ASP A 514 -121.52 -38.80 7.99
CA ASP A 514 -122.23 -38.19 9.14
C ASP A 514 -123.39 -39.06 9.72
N SER A 515 -123.57 -40.30 9.28
CA SER A 515 -124.73 -41.12 9.67
C SER A 515 -124.41 -42.10 10.81
N LEU A 516 -124.52 -41.68 12.07
CA LEU A 516 -124.81 -42.53 13.26
C LEU A 516 -124.93 -41.67 14.54
N ARG A 517 -126.09 -41.04 14.77
CA ARG A 517 -126.51 -40.60 16.13
C ARG A 517 -128.02 -40.37 16.22
N ASP A 518 -128.68 -41.28 16.93
CA ASP A 518 -129.86 -41.10 17.81
C ASP A 518 -130.97 -42.14 17.62
N GLU A 519 -131.21 -42.94 18.67
CA GLU A 519 -132.34 -43.85 18.84
C GLU A 519 -132.78 -43.79 20.32
N ILE A 520 -134.02 -43.36 20.62
CA ILE A 520 -134.73 -43.67 21.89
C ILE A 520 -136.24 -43.76 21.64
N GLY A 521 -136.88 -44.89 22.01
CA GLY A 521 -138.33 -45.03 21.96
C GLY A 521 -139.01 -46.34 22.40
N THR A 522 -138.59 -46.94 23.53
CA THR A 522 -139.39 -47.76 24.48
C THR A 522 -140.00 -49.15 24.14
N ASN A 523 -139.57 -50.15 24.93
CA ASN A 523 -140.31 -51.21 25.67
C ASN A 523 -141.06 -52.37 24.98
N THR A 524 -140.57 -53.62 25.11
CA THR A 524 -140.90 -54.56 26.22
C THR A 524 -140.33 -55.99 25.98
N ASN A 525 -139.65 -56.53 27.01
CA ASN A 525 -139.66 -57.92 27.51
C ASN A 525 -139.67 -59.13 26.54
N LYS A 526 -138.53 -59.87 26.43
CA LYS A 526 -138.19 -61.11 27.19
C LYS A 526 -137.12 -61.95 26.47
N HIS A 527 -136.06 -62.25 27.21
CA HIS A 527 -135.23 -63.47 27.26
C HIS A 527 -135.04 -64.36 26.01
N GLY A 528 -133.77 -64.57 25.65
CA GLY A 528 -133.29 -65.74 24.90
C GLY A 528 -131.83 -65.60 24.46
N LEU A 529 -130.90 -66.20 25.22
CA LEU A 529 -129.48 -66.37 24.89
C LEU A 529 -129.30 -67.22 23.62
N SER A 530 -128.25 -66.96 22.81
CA SER A 530 -127.27 -67.98 22.34
C SER A 530 -126.55 -67.58 21.04
N ASN A 531 -125.21 -67.56 21.14
CA ASN A 531 -124.13 -67.95 20.21
C ASN A 531 -124.15 -67.63 18.69
N ASP A 532 -122.96 -67.19 18.26
CA ASP A 532 -122.28 -67.44 16.98
C ASP A 532 -123.04 -67.22 15.67
N VAL A 533 -122.67 -66.15 14.96
CA VAL A 533 -122.75 -66.12 13.50
C VAL A 533 -121.52 -65.40 12.92
N ILE A 534 -120.60 -66.20 12.38
CA ILE A 534 -119.74 -65.83 11.26
C ILE A 534 -120.63 -65.74 10.02
N VAL A 535 -120.56 -64.63 9.27
CA VAL A 535 -120.91 -64.62 7.84
C VAL A 535 -119.78 -63.97 7.04
N SER A 536 -119.36 -64.72 6.03
CA SER A 536 -118.29 -64.48 5.07
C SER A 536 -118.74 -63.62 3.87
N ILE A 537 -117.78 -62.83 3.34
CA ILE A 537 -117.37 -62.62 1.93
C ILE A 537 -118.44 -62.26 0.88
N VAL A 538 -118.20 -61.15 0.14
CA VAL A 538 -118.24 -61.12 -1.34
C VAL A 538 -117.06 -60.31 -1.91
N ILE A 539 -116.38 -60.94 -2.86
CA ILE A 539 -115.24 -60.48 -3.67
C ILE A 539 -115.75 -59.69 -4.90
N GLY A 540 -114.99 -58.69 -5.32
CA GLY A 540 -114.99 -58.18 -6.70
C GLY A 540 -113.56 -57.97 -7.21
N ILE A 541 -113.01 -58.95 -7.93
CA ILE A 541 -111.83 -58.84 -8.81
C ILE A 541 -112.31 -58.56 -10.22
N VAL A 542 -111.52 -57.80 -11.01
CA VAL A 542 -111.26 -57.89 -12.48
C VAL A 542 -110.62 -56.55 -12.90
N VAL A 543 -109.52 -56.43 -13.66
CA VAL A 543 -108.63 -57.35 -14.36
C VAL A 543 -107.27 -56.66 -14.57
N ILE A 544 -106.19 -57.44 -14.52
CA ILE A 544 -104.85 -57.10 -15.02
C ILE A 544 -104.68 -57.70 -16.42
N LEU A 545 -104.10 -56.92 -17.33
CA LEU A 545 -103.22 -57.39 -18.42
C LEU A 545 -101.91 -56.60 -18.22
N GLY A 546 -100.79 -57.15 -17.74
CA GLY A 546 -99.90 -58.14 -18.38
C GLY A 546 -99.00 -57.40 -19.38
N PHE A 547 -97.68 -57.23 -19.24
CA PHE A 547 -96.60 -58.15 -18.85
C PHE A 547 -95.31 -57.38 -18.49
N GLY A 548 -94.39 -58.04 -17.78
CA GLY A 548 -92.97 -57.64 -17.70
C GLY A 548 -92.41 -57.67 -16.29
N GLY A 549 -92.18 -58.87 -15.74
CA GLY A 549 -91.82 -59.08 -14.33
C GLY A 549 -90.40 -58.68 -13.91
N PHE A 550 -90.14 -58.75 -12.62
CA PHE A 550 -88.81 -59.01 -12.07
C PHE A 550 -88.88 -59.65 -10.69
N ALA A 551 -87.83 -60.42 -10.38
CA ALA A 551 -87.71 -61.41 -9.32
C ALA A 551 -87.73 -60.85 -7.88
N ILE A 552 -88.27 -61.65 -6.96
CA ILE A 552 -88.19 -61.46 -5.50
C ILE A 552 -86.89 -62.10 -5.01
N LEU A 553 -86.01 -61.28 -4.40
CA LEU A 553 -84.89 -61.73 -3.60
C LEU A 553 -85.28 -61.67 -2.12
N PHE A 554 -85.33 -62.82 -1.44
CA PHE A 554 -85.50 -62.90 0.02
C PHE A 554 -84.16 -62.61 0.71
N CYS A 555 -84.13 -61.61 1.58
CA CYS A 555 -83.08 -61.44 2.58
C CYS A 555 -83.68 -61.53 3.98
N THR A 556 -83.31 -62.61 4.67
CA THR A 556 -83.68 -62.99 6.03
C THR A 556 -83.02 -62.06 7.06
N ILE A 557 -83.81 -61.36 7.88
CA ILE A 557 -83.31 -60.61 9.05
C ILE A 557 -83.32 -61.54 10.27
N LYS A 558 -82.11 -61.82 10.80
CA LYS A 558 -81.92 -62.53 12.07
C LYS A 558 -82.00 -61.53 13.24
N LYS A 559 -82.95 -61.79 14.13
CA LYS A 559 -83.26 -61.07 15.38
C LYS A 559 -82.05 -61.07 16.33
N LYS A 560 -81.66 -59.90 16.86
CA LYS A 560 -80.72 -59.80 18.00
C LYS A 560 -81.51 -59.45 19.26
N ILE A 561 -81.40 -60.32 20.25
CA ILE A 561 -82.09 -60.29 21.55
C ILE A 561 -81.41 -59.25 22.45
N PHE A 562 -82.23 -58.43 23.11
CA PHE A 562 -81.86 -57.64 24.28
C PHE A 562 -81.73 -58.56 25.51
N ARG A 563 -80.69 -58.35 26.32
CA ARG A 563 -80.65 -58.84 27.70
C ARG A 563 -80.37 -57.66 28.63
N ASN A 564 -81.30 -57.40 29.54
CA ASN A 564 -81.13 -56.52 30.69
C ASN A 564 -80.91 -57.39 31.93
N LYS A 565 -79.95 -56.98 32.76
CA LYS A 565 -79.52 -57.52 34.07
C LYS A 565 -78.95 -58.95 34.10
#